data_AF-A0A956F272-F1
#
_entry.id   AF-A0A956F272-F1
#
_cell.length_a   1.000
_cell.length_b   1.000
_cell.length_c   1.000
_cell.angle_alpha   90.00
_cell.angle_beta   90.00
_cell.angle_gamma   90.00
#
_symmetry.space_group_name_H-M   'P 1'
#
loop_
_entity.id
_entity.type
_entity.pdbx_description
1 polymer ?
#
loop_
_entity_poly.entity_id
_entity_poly.type
_entity_poly.pdbx_seq_one_letter_code
_entity_poly.pdbx_strand_id
1 'polypeptide(L)'
;MSAERLFVASRELRRVIAPRTTSLGLLAAITAAGFSIGCGAEFDPPSEINSLRVLAVQKDKPYPKPGDDVSVSMLWYDGSDKAPRPVQVAWFSGCYNPPGDFYYGCYESLAQSLAAVGSGQTPPPGFGVGTGNQFTFSIPDDIISSRPKSKDPDLIPYGLAYVFFAACAGELGPAPEGQGFPLACFDATGKQVASEGFVAGYTGAYVYDDFTNTNPVITGFEFNDQVVFPDCIGDACLTDPPPPSDVCGEGLACVPACEADGDPQDCPEIKLRPLISSDVAETDDVAAAAEGRNVTEQMWINYYAEKGDFKSAVRLLADAQKGFNTDYGTSFYAPKQPGDIKLWAVAHDNRGGTEWVRITVRVQ
;
A
#
# COMPACT_ATOMS: atom_id res chain seq x y z
N MET A 1 42.64 -12.63 22.89
CA MET A 1 43.31 -11.54 22.15
C MET A 1 42.58 -10.27 22.50
N SER A 2 43.30 -9.33 23.10
CA SER A 2 42.75 -8.27 23.97
C SER A 2 42.62 -6.93 23.25
N ALA A 3 41.71 -6.13 23.78
CA ALA A 3 41.20 -4.83 23.38
C ALA A 3 42.20 -3.72 23.05
N GLU A 4 41.69 -2.77 22.24
CA GLU A 4 41.84 -1.31 22.30
C GLU A 4 43.21 -0.70 22.66
N ARG A 5 43.70 0.16 21.75
CA ARG A 5 44.32 1.48 22.04
C ARG A 5 44.80 2.09 20.73
N LEU A 6 44.36 3.32 20.42
CA LEU A 6 45.24 4.46 20.15
C LEU A 6 44.42 5.71 19.81
N PHE A 7 44.36 6.62 20.77
CA PHE A 7 43.99 8.02 20.63
C PHE A 7 45.06 8.85 21.35
N VAL A 8 45.27 10.10 20.88
CA VAL A 8 46.08 11.19 21.48
C VAL A 8 47.59 11.05 21.18
N ALA A 9 48.39 12.03 20.73
CA ALA A 9 48.44 13.50 20.75
C ALA A 9 49.60 13.91 19.77
N SER A 10 49.91 15.13 19.33
CA SER A 10 49.57 16.50 19.73
C SER A 10 50.43 17.48 18.89
N ARG A 11 49.91 18.72 18.70
CA ARG A 11 50.65 20.02 18.72
C ARG A 11 51.64 20.28 17.57
N GLU A 12 51.90 21.50 17.10
CA GLU A 12 51.45 22.88 17.34
C GLU A 12 52.13 23.68 16.21
N LEU A 13 51.47 24.68 15.64
CA LEU A 13 52.16 25.91 15.19
C LEU A 13 51.14 27.04 15.14
N ARG A 14 51.05 27.75 16.27
CA ARG A 14 50.46 29.09 16.40
C ARG A 14 51.39 30.14 15.79
N ARG A 15 50.75 31.27 15.44
CA ARG A 15 51.19 32.68 15.47
C ARG A 15 51.21 33.34 14.08
N VAL A 16 50.71 34.56 13.83
CA VAL A 16 50.21 35.67 14.69
C VAL A 16 49.74 36.82 13.76
N ILE A 17 48.59 37.45 14.07
CA ILE A 17 48.30 38.92 14.15
C ILE A 17 48.53 39.80 12.89
N ALA A 18 47.71 40.79 12.50
CA ALA A 18 46.38 41.29 12.83
C ALA A 18 46.04 42.45 11.82
N PRO A 19 45.38 43.58 12.16
CA PRO A 19 44.13 44.02 11.53
C PRO A 19 44.24 45.39 10.82
N ARG A 20 43.18 45.83 10.12
CA ARG A 20 42.77 47.27 9.95
C ARG A 20 41.53 47.39 9.04
N THR A 21 40.39 47.89 9.56
CA THR A 21 39.80 49.25 9.36
C THR A 21 39.35 49.51 7.90
N THR A 22 38.22 50.13 7.52
CA THR A 22 37.12 50.89 8.15
C THR A 22 36.13 51.27 7.02
N SER A 23 34.83 51.32 7.33
CA SER A 23 33.87 52.37 6.94
C SER A 23 33.34 52.57 5.49
N LEU A 24 32.00 52.63 5.44
CA LEU A 24 31.09 53.50 4.65
C LEU A 24 30.87 53.28 3.12
N GLY A 25 29.58 53.11 2.76
CA GLY A 25 28.99 53.87 1.64
C GLY A 25 28.11 53.11 0.62
N LEU A 26 26.79 53.15 0.84
CA LEU A 26 25.70 53.48 -0.10
C LEU A 26 25.46 52.69 -1.43
N LEU A 27 24.17 52.45 -1.70
CA LEU A 27 23.49 52.06 -2.96
C LEU A 27 23.48 50.57 -3.36
N ALA A 28 22.31 49.93 -3.23
CA ALA A 28 21.46 49.63 -4.39
C ALA A 28 20.13 49.00 -3.94
N ALA A 29 19.03 49.71 -4.18
CA ALA A 29 17.70 49.14 -4.23
C ALA A 29 17.64 48.19 -5.44
N ILE A 30 17.51 46.88 -5.18
CA ILE A 30 17.34 45.86 -6.21
C ILE A 30 16.19 44.95 -5.76
N THR A 31 15.04 45.24 -6.38
CA THR A 31 14.03 44.28 -6.83
C THR A 31 13.25 43.51 -5.76
N ALA A 32 12.17 44.14 -5.29
CA ALA A 32 10.93 43.44 -5.00
C ALA A 32 10.34 42.88 -6.32
N ALA A 33 10.90 41.78 -6.82
CA ALA A 33 10.28 40.95 -7.86
C ALA A 33 9.62 39.76 -7.16
N GLY A 34 8.36 39.52 -7.51
CA GLY A 34 7.45 38.67 -6.77
C GLY A 34 8.00 37.29 -6.46
N PHE A 35 8.00 36.97 -5.17
CA PHE A 35 7.66 35.63 -4.74
C PHE A 35 6.18 35.42 -5.11
N SER A 36 5.93 35.14 -6.40
CA SER A 36 4.74 34.40 -6.78
C SER A 36 4.87 33.05 -6.10
N ILE A 37 4.18 32.99 -4.96
CA ILE A 37 3.95 31.83 -4.12
C ILE A 37 3.60 30.69 -5.07
N GLY A 38 4.50 29.73 -5.20
CA GLY A 38 4.24 28.47 -5.86
C GLY A 38 3.28 27.66 -4.99
N CYS A 39 2.02 28.10 -4.90
CA CYS A 39 0.92 27.22 -4.59
C CYS A 39 0.76 26.32 -5.82
N GLY A 40 1.55 25.24 -5.88
CA GLY A 40 1.05 24.05 -6.56
C GLY A 40 -0.30 23.70 -5.92
N ALA A 41 -1.24 23.19 -6.71
CA ALA A 41 -2.46 22.62 -6.14
C ALA A 41 -2.03 21.69 -4.99
N GLU A 42 -2.57 21.95 -3.80
CA GLU A 42 -2.40 21.07 -2.66
C GLU A 42 -2.84 19.69 -3.14
N PHE A 43 -1.91 18.72 -3.14
CA PHE A 43 -2.21 17.38 -3.59
C PHE A 43 -3.23 16.80 -2.62
N ASP A 44 -4.31 16.22 -3.15
CA ASP A 44 -5.26 15.51 -2.30
C ASP A 44 -4.51 14.50 -1.42
N PRO A 45 -4.88 14.37 -0.13
CA PRO A 45 -4.24 13.42 0.76
C PRO A 45 -4.25 12.02 0.14
N PRO A 46 -3.15 11.24 0.22
CA PRO A 46 -3.13 9.87 -0.32
C PRO A 46 -4.22 8.94 0.26
N SER A 47 -4.77 9.29 1.43
CA SER A 47 -5.88 8.61 2.08
C SER A 47 -7.26 8.94 1.52
N GLU A 48 -7.41 10.06 0.80
CA GLU A 48 -8.67 10.42 0.16
C GLU A 48 -8.82 9.69 -1.18
N ILE A 49 -9.96 9.03 -1.37
CA ILE A 49 -10.30 8.27 -2.56
C ILE A 49 -11.27 9.08 -3.41
N ASN A 50 -10.73 9.86 -4.34
CA ASN A 50 -11.49 10.68 -5.30
C ASN A 50 -11.37 10.20 -6.76
N SER A 51 -10.80 9.01 -6.95
CA SER A 51 -10.56 8.38 -8.25
C SER A 51 -10.53 6.85 -8.09
N LEU A 52 -10.35 6.11 -9.19
CA LEU A 52 -10.13 4.66 -9.09
C LEU A 52 -8.83 4.38 -8.34
N ARG A 53 -8.92 3.64 -7.22
CA ARG A 53 -7.76 3.20 -6.44
C ARG A 53 -7.84 1.72 -6.12
N VAL A 54 -6.69 1.06 -6.17
CA VAL A 54 -6.48 -0.24 -5.52
C VAL A 54 -5.94 0.06 -4.13
N LEU A 55 -6.71 -0.28 -3.11
CA LEU A 55 -6.37 -0.02 -1.71
C LEU A 55 -5.47 -1.13 -1.15
N ALA A 56 -5.68 -2.38 -1.58
CA ALA A 56 -4.93 -3.51 -1.08
C ALA A 56 -4.97 -4.71 -2.04
N VAL A 57 -3.95 -5.57 -1.95
CA VAL A 57 -3.95 -6.92 -2.54
C VAL A 57 -3.54 -7.91 -1.45
N GLN A 58 -4.47 -8.79 -1.06
CA GLN A 58 -4.21 -9.85 -0.09
C GLN A 58 -3.82 -11.13 -0.82
N LYS A 59 -2.90 -11.88 -0.22
CA LYS A 59 -2.60 -13.28 -0.57
C LYS A 59 -3.13 -14.13 0.57
N ASP A 60 -3.82 -15.23 0.29
CA ASP A 60 -4.22 -16.19 1.33
C ASP A 60 -3.01 -16.80 2.05
N LYS A 61 -1.91 -16.99 1.30
CA LYS A 61 -0.59 -17.45 1.78
C LYS A 61 0.48 -16.41 1.46
N PRO A 62 0.85 -15.52 2.39
CA PRO A 62 1.88 -14.52 2.14
C PRO A 62 3.27 -15.09 1.86
N TYR A 63 3.65 -16.15 2.59
CA TYR A 63 4.81 -17.01 2.33
C TYR A 63 4.33 -18.41 1.92
N PRO A 64 3.99 -18.62 0.64
CA PRO A 64 3.59 -19.93 0.17
C PRO A 64 4.82 -20.85 0.05
N LYS A 65 4.58 -22.16 -0.05
CA LYS A 65 5.58 -23.19 -0.27
C LYS A 65 5.68 -23.58 -1.74
N PRO A 66 6.78 -24.25 -2.16
CA PRO A 66 6.83 -24.86 -3.49
C PRO A 66 5.64 -25.80 -3.72
N GLY A 67 4.98 -25.69 -4.88
CA GLY A 67 3.80 -26.48 -5.23
C GLY A 67 2.46 -25.97 -4.69
N ASP A 68 2.46 -24.92 -3.85
CA ASP A 68 1.20 -24.34 -3.35
C ASP A 68 0.40 -23.64 -4.45
N ASP A 69 -0.92 -23.77 -4.39
CA ASP A 69 -1.83 -22.79 -5.00
C ASP A 69 -2.01 -21.61 -4.03
N VAL A 70 -1.98 -20.41 -4.57
CA VAL A 70 -2.11 -19.13 -3.84
C VAL A 70 -3.26 -18.35 -4.45
N SER A 71 -4.22 -17.98 -3.62
CA SER A 71 -5.33 -17.10 -3.98
C SER A 71 -5.01 -15.66 -3.61
N VAL A 72 -5.29 -14.75 -4.53
CA VAL A 72 -5.17 -13.29 -4.32
C VAL A 72 -6.51 -12.61 -4.46
N SER A 73 -6.74 -11.62 -3.59
CA SER A 73 -7.93 -10.77 -3.57
C SER A 73 -7.52 -9.30 -3.69
N MET A 74 -8.24 -8.51 -4.50
CA MET A 74 -8.00 -7.07 -4.66
C MET A 74 -9.13 -6.24 -4.04
N LEU A 75 -8.79 -5.45 -3.02
CA LEU A 75 -9.65 -4.37 -2.57
C LEU A 75 -9.38 -3.14 -3.43
N TRP A 76 -10.39 -2.71 -4.17
CA TRP A 76 -10.38 -1.46 -4.94
C TRP A 76 -11.67 -0.69 -4.73
N TYR A 77 -11.61 0.61 -4.99
CA TYR A 77 -12.78 1.48 -4.93
C TYR A 77 -12.66 2.58 -6.00
N ASP A 78 -13.79 2.96 -6.61
CA ASP A 78 -13.86 4.09 -7.55
C ASP A 78 -14.59 5.25 -6.89
N GLY A 79 -13.82 6.16 -6.30
CA GLY A 79 -14.34 7.38 -5.69
C GLY A 79 -14.46 8.56 -6.65
N SER A 80 -14.39 8.33 -7.97
CA SER A 80 -14.54 9.40 -8.94
C SER A 80 -15.96 9.95 -8.98
N ASP A 81 -16.11 11.19 -9.43
CA ASP A 81 -17.39 11.84 -9.74
C ASP A 81 -18.20 11.12 -10.84
N LYS A 82 -17.56 10.20 -11.57
CA LYS A 82 -18.16 9.34 -12.60
C LYS A 82 -18.61 7.99 -12.07
N ALA A 83 -18.36 7.69 -10.79
CA ALA A 83 -18.80 6.45 -10.16
C ALA A 83 -20.32 6.44 -9.90
N PRO A 84 -20.97 5.26 -9.85
CA PRO A 84 -20.40 3.96 -10.16
C PRO A 84 -20.29 3.76 -11.69
N ARG A 85 -19.15 3.22 -12.13
CA ARG A 85 -18.91 2.79 -13.51
C ARG A 85 -18.29 1.40 -13.53
N PRO A 86 -18.47 0.61 -14.61
CA PRO A 86 -17.85 -0.71 -14.71
C PRO A 86 -16.32 -0.61 -14.63
N VAL A 87 -15.71 -1.44 -13.78
CA VAL A 87 -14.26 -1.57 -13.66
C VAL A 87 -13.86 -2.99 -14.07
N GLN A 88 -12.95 -3.08 -15.04
CA GLN A 88 -12.32 -4.34 -15.43
C GLN A 88 -11.10 -4.58 -14.55
N VAL A 89 -11.05 -5.75 -13.91
CA VAL A 89 -9.86 -6.22 -13.19
C VAL A 89 -9.26 -7.40 -13.94
N ALA A 90 -7.95 -7.35 -14.16
CA ALA A 90 -7.18 -8.43 -14.78
C ALA A 90 -5.95 -8.78 -13.94
N TRP A 91 -5.57 -10.05 -13.99
CA TRP A 91 -4.46 -10.64 -13.26
C TRP A 91 -3.54 -11.43 -14.18
N PHE A 92 -2.24 -11.41 -13.87
CA PHE A 92 -1.22 -12.11 -14.64
C PHE A 92 -0.17 -12.73 -13.71
N SER A 93 -0.03 -14.06 -13.75
CA SER A 93 1.03 -14.81 -13.06
C SER A 93 2.02 -15.42 -14.05
N GLY A 94 3.03 -16.14 -13.56
CA GLY A 94 4.06 -16.76 -14.41
C GLY A 94 5.40 -16.02 -14.40
N CYS A 95 5.53 -14.95 -13.62
CA CYS A 95 6.79 -14.27 -13.37
C CYS A 95 7.48 -14.87 -12.15
N TYR A 96 8.32 -15.89 -12.37
CA TYR A 96 9.07 -16.58 -11.32
C TYR A 96 10.55 -16.28 -11.44
N ASN A 97 11.19 -15.94 -10.32
CA ASN A 97 12.63 -15.65 -10.20
C ASN A 97 13.19 -14.77 -11.34
N PRO A 98 12.61 -13.57 -11.61
CA PRO A 98 13.14 -12.72 -12.65
C PRO A 98 14.60 -12.34 -12.36
N PRO A 99 15.40 -12.04 -13.40
CA PRO A 99 16.79 -11.63 -13.21
C PRO A 99 16.92 -10.46 -12.23
N GLY A 100 17.76 -10.65 -11.20
CA GLY A 100 18.00 -9.66 -10.15
C GLY A 100 16.81 -9.40 -9.23
N ASP A 101 15.81 -10.29 -9.22
CA ASP A 101 14.56 -10.13 -8.47
C ASP A 101 13.79 -8.86 -8.84
N PHE A 102 13.94 -8.39 -10.08
CA PHE A 102 13.26 -7.21 -10.55
C PHE A 102 11.98 -7.58 -11.31
N TYR A 103 10.82 -7.15 -10.80
CA TYR A 103 9.51 -7.39 -11.43
C TYR A 103 9.46 -6.98 -12.91
N TYR A 104 10.10 -5.86 -13.28
CA TYR A 104 10.09 -5.36 -14.66
C TYR A 104 10.85 -6.29 -15.64
N GLY A 105 11.68 -7.21 -15.12
CA GLY A 105 12.29 -8.28 -15.92
C GLY A 105 11.27 -9.21 -16.57
N CYS A 106 10.00 -9.18 -16.14
CA CYS A 106 8.91 -9.97 -16.70
C CYS A 106 8.03 -9.20 -17.68
N TYR A 107 8.29 -7.92 -17.95
CA TYR A 107 7.41 -7.13 -18.83
C TYR A 107 7.39 -7.63 -20.27
N GLU A 108 8.51 -8.15 -20.78
CA GLU A 108 8.56 -8.73 -22.12
C GLU A 108 7.71 -10.00 -22.22
N SER A 109 7.87 -10.94 -21.28
CA SER A 109 7.08 -12.19 -21.26
C SER A 109 5.60 -11.92 -21.01
N LEU A 110 5.29 -10.93 -20.16
CA LEU A 110 3.93 -10.45 -19.93
C LEU A 110 3.32 -9.89 -21.23
N ALA A 111 4.03 -9.02 -21.95
CA ALA A 111 3.55 -8.46 -23.22
C ALA A 111 3.32 -9.55 -24.29
N GLN A 112 4.23 -10.51 -24.40
CA GLN A 112 4.08 -11.65 -25.32
C GLN A 112 2.85 -12.50 -24.98
N SER A 113 2.63 -12.77 -23.69
CA SER A 113 1.51 -13.58 -23.23
C SER A 113 0.17 -12.86 -23.41
N LEU A 114 0.14 -11.55 -23.20
CA LEU A 114 -1.01 -10.69 -23.49
C LEU A 114 -1.36 -10.70 -24.98
N ALA A 115 -0.36 -10.61 -25.86
CA ALA A 115 -0.56 -10.69 -27.31
C ALA A 115 -1.10 -12.07 -27.75
N ALA A 116 -0.61 -13.15 -27.13
CA ALA A 116 -1.12 -14.50 -27.37
C ALA A 116 -2.60 -14.59 -26.96
N VAL A 117 -2.97 -14.16 -25.75
CA VAL A 117 -4.35 -14.20 -25.27
C VAL A 117 -5.26 -13.32 -26.13
N GLY A 118 -4.84 -12.10 -26.48
CA GLY A 118 -5.60 -11.20 -27.36
C GLY A 118 -5.83 -11.73 -28.77
N SER A 119 -4.98 -12.67 -29.24
CA SER A 119 -5.13 -13.35 -30.54
C SER A 119 -5.81 -14.72 -30.44
N GLY A 120 -6.33 -15.09 -29.26
CA GLY A 120 -6.96 -16.38 -29.01
C GLY A 120 -5.98 -17.56 -28.96
N GLN A 121 -4.69 -17.29 -28.81
CA GLN A 121 -3.65 -18.31 -28.62
C GLN A 121 -3.50 -18.67 -27.14
N THR A 122 -3.03 -19.88 -26.88
CA THR A 122 -2.68 -20.31 -25.52
C THR A 122 -1.43 -19.57 -25.06
N PRO A 123 -1.42 -18.95 -23.86
CA PRO A 123 -0.22 -18.33 -23.32
C PRO A 123 0.88 -19.39 -23.05
N PRO A 124 2.14 -18.96 -22.89
CA PRO A 124 3.24 -19.86 -22.56
C PRO A 124 2.94 -20.71 -21.31
N PRO A 125 3.44 -21.95 -21.23
CA PRO A 125 3.28 -22.78 -20.02
C PRO A 125 3.74 -22.04 -18.76
N GLY A 126 2.95 -22.16 -17.68
CA GLY A 126 3.22 -21.49 -16.40
C GLY A 126 2.71 -20.05 -16.30
N PHE A 127 2.22 -19.46 -17.40
CA PHE A 127 1.56 -18.16 -17.39
C PHE A 127 0.06 -18.32 -17.13
N GLY A 128 -0.45 -17.60 -16.12
CA GLY A 128 -1.87 -17.58 -15.77
C GLY A 128 -2.49 -16.21 -16.06
N VAL A 129 -3.73 -16.21 -16.54
CA VAL A 129 -4.55 -15.01 -16.71
C VAL A 129 -5.84 -15.16 -15.95
N GLY A 130 -6.20 -14.13 -15.19
CA GLY A 130 -7.45 -14.07 -14.45
C GLY A 130 -8.18 -12.76 -14.66
N THR A 131 -9.47 -12.76 -14.32
CA THR A 131 -10.33 -11.57 -14.33
C THR A 131 -11.18 -11.52 -13.08
N GLY A 132 -11.60 -10.32 -12.67
CA GLY A 132 -12.41 -10.11 -11.48
C GLY A 132 -11.56 -9.85 -10.23
N ASN A 133 -12.22 -9.76 -9.07
CA ASN A 133 -11.55 -9.31 -7.83
C ASN A 133 -10.68 -10.39 -7.17
N GLN A 134 -10.71 -11.61 -7.68
CA GLN A 134 -9.96 -12.75 -7.15
C GLN A 134 -9.28 -13.52 -8.28
N PHE A 135 -8.12 -14.10 -7.96
CA PHE A 135 -7.36 -14.93 -8.88
C PHE A 135 -6.56 -15.98 -8.11
N THR A 136 -6.27 -17.12 -8.72
CA THR A 136 -5.44 -18.17 -8.12
C THR A 136 -4.35 -18.57 -9.10
N PHE A 137 -3.14 -18.76 -8.57
CA PHE A 137 -1.98 -19.19 -9.33
C PHE A 137 -1.16 -20.20 -8.54
N SER A 138 -0.43 -21.07 -9.24
CA SER A 138 0.37 -22.13 -8.65
C SER A 138 1.85 -21.74 -8.57
N ILE A 139 2.47 -22.02 -7.44
CA ILE A 139 3.91 -21.87 -7.22
C ILE A 139 4.65 -23.09 -7.80
N PRO A 140 5.65 -22.92 -8.68
CA PRO A 140 6.43 -24.04 -9.19
C PRO A 140 7.13 -24.82 -8.07
N ASP A 141 7.14 -26.16 -8.17
CA ASP A 141 7.83 -27.05 -7.22
C ASP A 141 9.34 -26.77 -7.13
N ASP A 142 9.93 -26.29 -8.22
CA ASP A 142 11.36 -26.02 -8.34
C ASP A 142 11.71 -24.56 -8.10
N ILE A 143 10.77 -23.70 -7.65
CA ILE A 143 10.99 -22.25 -7.56
C ILE A 143 12.20 -21.87 -6.68
N ILE A 144 12.51 -22.62 -5.63
CA ILE A 144 13.71 -22.38 -4.81
C ILE A 144 14.95 -22.94 -5.53
N SER A 145 14.86 -24.19 -6.01
CA SER A 145 16.00 -24.92 -6.58
C SER A 145 16.45 -24.44 -7.97
N SER A 146 15.58 -23.76 -8.71
CA SER A 146 15.84 -23.18 -10.03
C SER A 146 16.74 -21.93 -9.96
N ARG A 147 16.89 -21.34 -8.77
CA ARG A 147 17.79 -20.20 -8.57
C ARG A 147 19.25 -20.64 -8.49
N PRO A 148 20.19 -19.79 -8.94
CA PRO A 148 21.60 -19.99 -8.64
C PRO A 148 21.82 -20.06 -7.13
N LYS A 149 22.55 -21.08 -6.66
CA LYS A 149 22.92 -21.18 -5.26
C LYS A 149 23.72 -19.94 -4.84
N SER A 150 23.31 -19.33 -3.73
CA SER A 150 24.06 -18.24 -3.12
C SER A 150 25.45 -18.71 -2.71
N LYS A 151 26.43 -17.81 -2.81
CA LYS A 151 27.77 -18.02 -2.22
C LYS A 151 27.81 -17.64 -0.75
N ASP A 152 26.82 -16.88 -0.29
CA ASP A 152 26.66 -16.52 1.10
C ASP A 152 25.93 -17.67 1.81
N PRO A 153 26.59 -18.38 2.76
CA PRO A 153 25.97 -19.48 3.49
C PRO A 153 24.88 -19.02 4.46
N ASP A 154 24.85 -17.74 4.83
CA ASP A 154 23.86 -17.19 5.77
C ASP A 154 22.59 -16.72 5.04
N LEU A 155 22.61 -16.67 3.70
CA LEU A 155 21.42 -16.36 2.91
C LEU A 155 20.50 -17.59 2.86
N ILE A 156 19.36 -17.45 3.51
CA ILE A 156 18.25 -18.42 3.46
C ILE A 156 17.81 -18.59 2.00
N PRO A 157 17.80 -19.82 1.44
CA PRO A 157 17.26 -20.07 0.11
C PRO A 157 15.79 -19.68 0.02
N TYR A 158 15.40 -19.00 -1.06
CA TYR A 158 14.03 -18.58 -1.30
C TYR A 158 13.70 -18.63 -2.79
N GLY A 159 12.43 -18.70 -3.14
CA GLY A 159 11.88 -18.43 -4.47
C GLY A 159 11.14 -17.10 -4.49
N LEU A 160 10.88 -16.55 -5.66
CA LEU A 160 10.12 -15.31 -5.80
C LEU A 160 9.11 -15.42 -6.94
N ALA A 161 7.85 -15.15 -6.62
CA ALA A 161 6.78 -15.04 -7.60
C ALA A 161 6.23 -13.61 -7.62
N TYR A 162 6.03 -13.05 -8.81
CA TYR A 162 5.28 -11.83 -9.01
C TYR A 162 3.96 -12.10 -9.70
N VAL A 163 2.90 -11.48 -9.19
CA VAL A 163 1.58 -11.42 -9.82
C VAL A 163 1.27 -9.98 -10.16
N PHE A 164 1.07 -9.70 -11.44
CA PHE A 164 0.69 -8.38 -11.92
C PHE A 164 -0.82 -8.25 -11.94
N PHE A 165 -1.30 -7.02 -11.79
CA PHE A 165 -2.72 -6.71 -11.87
C PHE A 165 -2.96 -5.38 -12.57
N ALA A 166 -4.18 -5.22 -13.07
CA ALA A 166 -4.69 -3.97 -13.59
C ALA A 166 -6.17 -3.80 -13.23
N ALA A 167 -6.55 -2.62 -12.77
CA ALA A 167 -7.93 -2.15 -12.60
C ALA A 167 -8.17 -0.98 -13.56
N CYS A 168 -9.19 -1.09 -14.39
CA CYS A 168 -9.48 -0.13 -15.47
C CYS A 168 -10.96 0.23 -15.49
N ALA A 169 -11.26 1.51 -15.29
CA ALA A 169 -12.60 2.08 -15.44
C ALA A 169 -12.91 2.39 -16.91
N GLY A 170 -12.87 1.34 -17.73
CA GLY A 170 -12.94 1.37 -19.19
C GLY A 170 -12.68 -0.03 -19.77
N GLU A 171 -11.97 -0.08 -20.89
CA GLU A 171 -11.54 -1.32 -21.53
C GLU A 171 -10.01 -1.49 -21.45
N LEU A 172 -9.55 -2.64 -20.97
CA LEU A 172 -8.13 -2.98 -20.97
C LEU A 172 -7.65 -3.30 -22.38
N GLY A 173 -6.50 -2.76 -22.76
CA GLY A 173 -5.85 -3.04 -24.04
C GLY A 173 -4.33 -2.96 -23.94
N PRO A 174 -3.62 -3.28 -25.04
CA PRO A 174 -2.18 -3.16 -25.10
C PRO A 174 -1.75 -1.70 -24.89
N ALA A 175 -0.70 -1.50 -24.09
CA ALA A 175 -0.13 -0.17 -23.91
C ALA A 175 0.54 0.36 -25.19
N PRO A 176 0.56 1.69 -25.42
CA PRO A 176 1.41 2.29 -26.43
C PRO A 176 2.90 1.96 -26.23
N GLU A 177 3.66 1.97 -27.33
CA GLU A 177 5.11 1.74 -27.28
C GLU A 177 5.81 2.75 -26.36
N GLY A 178 6.78 2.27 -25.57
CA GLY A 178 7.53 3.08 -24.62
C GLY A 178 6.85 3.29 -23.26
N GLN A 179 5.60 2.83 -23.08
CA GLN A 179 5.00 2.75 -21.77
C GLN A 179 5.63 1.61 -20.95
N GLY A 180 5.97 1.86 -19.69
CA GLY A 180 6.66 0.88 -18.85
C GLY A 180 5.86 -0.39 -18.58
N PHE A 181 4.55 -0.27 -18.33
CA PHE A 181 3.65 -1.41 -18.11
C PHE A 181 2.90 -1.78 -19.40
N PRO A 182 2.78 -3.07 -19.77
CA PRO A 182 2.31 -3.51 -21.09
C PRO A 182 0.79 -3.42 -21.32
N LEU A 183 0.03 -2.92 -20.33
CA LEU A 183 -1.40 -2.65 -20.47
C LEU A 183 -1.71 -1.17 -20.28
N ALA A 184 -2.77 -0.73 -20.95
CA ALA A 184 -3.39 0.56 -20.75
C ALA A 184 -4.91 0.39 -20.62
N CYS A 185 -5.57 1.42 -20.10
CA CYS A 185 -7.02 1.51 -20.04
C CYS A 185 -7.50 2.51 -21.09
N PHE A 186 -8.57 2.18 -21.78
CA PHE A 186 -9.16 3.01 -22.82
C PHE A 186 -10.63 3.31 -22.50
N ASP A 187 -11.07 4.52 -22.80
CA ASP A 187 -12.48 4.90 -22.71
C ASP A 187 -13.28 4.41 -23.94
N ALA A 188 -14.59 4.65 -23.93
CA ALA A 188 -15.48 4.25 -25.02
C ALA A 188 -15.15 4.90 -26.40
N THR A 189 -14.30 5.94 -26.42
CA THR A 189 -13.82 6.59 -27.66
C THR A 189 -12.48 6.02 -28.14
N GLY A 190 -11.91 5.07 -27.40
CA GLY A 190 -10.58 4.52 -27.66
C GLY A 190 -9.44 5.42 -27.18
N LYS A 191 -9.73 6.45 -26.36
CA LYS A 191 -8.71 7.32 -25.78
C LYS A 191 -8.17 6.71 -24.50
N GLN A 192 -6.85 6.73 -24.32
CA GLN A 192 -6.23 6.25 -23.09
C GLN A 192 -6.69 7.08 -21.88
N VAL A 193 -7.12 6.38 -20.84
CA VAL A 193 -7.47 6.91 -19.53
C VAL A 193 -6.20 7.03 -18.69
N ALA A 194 -6.05 8.15 -17.98
CA ALA A 194 -4.90 8.35 -17.10
C ALA A 194 -5.15 7.72 -15.71
N SER A 195 -4.35 8.08 -14.71
CA SER A 195 -4.35 7.43 -13.39
C SER A 195 -5.69 7.54 -12.64
N GLU A 196 -6.58 8.46 -13.03
CA GLU A 196 -7.91 8.60 -12.44
C GLU A 196 -8.87 7.44 -12.73
N GLY A 197 -8.56 6.62 -13.74
CA GLY A 197 -9.36 5.46 -14.13
C GLY A 197 -8.52 4.25 -14.51
N PHE A 198 -7.22 4.27 -14.23
CA PHE A 198 -6.33 3.15 -14.49
C PHE A 198 -5.30 3.00 -13.38
N VAL A 199 -5.30 1.84 -12.75
CA VAL A 199 -4.31 1.45 -11.75
C VAL A 199 -3.72 0.12 -12.17
N ALA A 200 -2.39 0.05 -12.24
CA ALA A 200 -1.68 -1.18 -12.50
C ALA A 200 -0.55 -1.34 -11.49
N GLY A 201 -0.25 -2.58 -11.15
CA GLY A 201 0.76 -2.88 -10.15
C GLY A 201 1.11 -4.37 -10.11
N TYR A 202 1.79 -4.75 -9.04
CA TYR A 202 2.13 -6.13 -8.78
C TYR A 202 2.12 -6.40 -7.27
N THR A 203 1.97 -7.67 -6.91
CA THR A 203 2.30 -8.18 -5.58
C THR A 203 3.37 -9.26 -5.72
N GLY A 204 4.32 -9.27 -4.78
CA GLY A 204 5.34 -10.30 -4.68
C GLY A 204 4.96 -11.34 -3.62
N ALA A 205 5.36 -12.58 -3.84
CA ALA A 205 5.32 -13.65 -2.86
C ALA A 205 6.71 -14.29 -2.77
N TYR A 206 7.34 -14.20 -1.59
CA TYR A 206 8.55 -14.92 -1.28
C TYR A 206 8.19 -16.35 -0.89
N VAL A 207 8.91 -17.32 -1.44
CA VAL A 207 8.67 -18.75 -1.25
C VAL A 207 9.80 -19.34 -0.44
N TYR A 208 9.47 -20.04 0.63
CA TYR A 208 10.45 -20.71 1.49
C TYR A 208 10.02 -22.16 1.75
N ASP A 209 10.97 -23.04 2.07
CA ASP A 209 10.67 -24.42 2.47
C ASP A 209 10.09 -24.48 3.90
N ASP A 210 10.78 -23.77 4.81
CA ASP A 210 10.60 -23.90 6.26
C ASP A 210 9.85 -22.74 6.92
N PHE A 211 9.63 -21.64 6.20
CA PHE A 211 8.99 -20.43 6.74
C PHE A 211 7.57 -20.25 6.20
N THR A 212 6.69 -19.77 7.07
CA THR A 212 5.30 -19.41 6.73
C THR A 212 4.97 -18.05 7.33
N ASN A 213 3.92 -17.41 6.84
CA ASN A 213 3.37 -16.18 7.40
C ASN A 213 1.84 -16.25 7.37
N THR A 214 1.18 -15.62 8.35
CA THR A 214 -0.27 -15.52 8.43
C THR A 214 -0.70 -14.09 8.10
N ASN A 215 -1.87 -13.90 7.49
CA ASN A 215 -2.42 -12.55 7.36
C ASN A 215 -2.79 -11.97 8.74
N PRO A 216 -2.71 -10.64 8.92
CA PRO A 216 -3.27 -9.96 10.09
C PRO A 216 -4.74 -10.33 10.28
N VAL A 217 -5.22 -10.37 11.53
CA VAL A 217 -6.63 -10.66 11.81
C VAL A 217 -7.34 -9.41 12.35
N ILE A 218 -8.33 -8.93 11.60
CA ILE A 218 -9.22 -7.84 12.03
C ILE A 218 -10.56 -8.44 12.46
N THR A 219 -11.05 -8.07 13.64
CA THR A 219 -12.27 -8.65 14.23
C THR A 219 -13.44 -7.67 14.32
N GLY A 220 -13.21 -6.39 14.07
CA GLY A 220 -14.23 -5.36 14.15
C GLY A 220 -13.63 -3.97 14.00
N PHE A 221 -14.40 -2.97 14.42
CA PHE A 221 -14.05 -1.57 14.29
C PHE A 221 -14.56 -0.78 15.49
N GLU A 222 -13.75 0.14 16.01
CA GLU A 222 -14.15 1.13 17.00
C GLU A 222 -14.16 2.54 16.38
N PHE A 223 -15.26 3.24 16.60
CA PHE A 223 -15.51 4.58 16.10
C PHE A 223 -16.06 5.43 17.24
N ASN A 224 -15.39 6.54 17.54
CA ASN A 224 -15.72 7.44 18.64
C ASN A 224 -15.84 6.73 20.02
N ASP A 225 -14.85 5.90 20.36
CA ASP A 225 -14.82 5.10 21.60
C ASP A 225 -15.99 4.08 21.73
N GLN A 226 -16.69 3.77 20.62
CA GLN A 226 -17.76 2.77 20.55
C GLN A 226 -17.44 1.69 19.52
N VAL A 227 -17.71 0.43 19.87
CA VAL A 227 -17.64 -0.66 18.89
C VAL A 227 -18.82 -0.53 17.92
N VAL A 228 -18.51 -0.49 16.62
CA VAL A 228 -19.51 -0.38 15.55
C VAL A 228 -19.51 -1.64 14.70
N PHE A 229 -20.62 -1.89 14.01
CA PHE A 229 -20.72 -3.00 13.08
C PHE A 229 -19.96 -2.65 11.79
N PRO A 230 -18.95 -3.45 11.40
CA PRO A 230 -18.33 -3.27 10.11
C PRO A 230 -19.32 -3.63 8.99
N ASP A 231 -19.25 -2.89 7.88
CA ASP A 231 -19.99 -3.24 6.66
C ASP A 231 -19.51 -4.61 6.14
N CYS A 232 -18.22 -4.87 6.32
CA CYS A 232 -17.53 -6.07 5.86
C CYS A 232 -16.13 -6.16 6.48
N ILE A 233 -15.57 -7.37 6.49
CA ILE A 233 -14.17 -7.69 6.79
C ILE A 233 -13.65 -8.62 5.69
N GLY A 234 -12.41 -8.43 5.24
CA GLY A 234 -11.77 -9.26 4.22
C GLY A 234 -12.58 -9.38 2.93
N ASP A 235 -12.67 -10.59 2.39
CA ASP A 235 -13.33 -10.85 1.09
C ASP A 235 -14.79 -10.38 1.02
N ALA A 236 -15.49 -10.23 2.15
CA ALA A 236 -16.83 -9.66 2.17
C ALA A 236 -16.88 -8.19 1.67
N CYS A 237 -15.73 -7.50 1.67
CA CYS A 237 -15.59 -6.14 1.15
C CYS A 237 -15.41 -6.05 -0.37
N LEU A 238 -15.24 -7.19 -1.06
CA LEU A 238 -15.10 -7.22 -2.52
C LEU A 238 -16.42 -6.97 -3.25
N THR A 239 -17.52 -6.93 -2.49
CA THR A 239 -18.85 -6.53 -2.95
C THR A 239 -19.31 -5.30 -2.20
N ASP A 240 -20.09 -4.44 -2.87
CA ASP A 240 -20.75 -3.34 -2.17
C ASP A 240 -21.74 -3.90 -1.14
N PRO A 241 -21.78 -3.32 0.06
CA PRO A 241 -22.73 -3.73 1.07
C PRO A 241 -24.13 -3.23 0.66
N PRO A 242 -25.21 -3.80 1.21
CA PRO A 242 -26.51 -3.16 1.14
C PRO A 242 -26.41 -1.74 1.74
N PRO A 243 -27.23 -0.79 1.25
CA PRO A 243 -27.24 0.56 1.81
C PRO A 243 -27.52 0.51 3.33
N PRO A 244 -26.81 1.30 4.13
CA PRO A 244 -27.01 1.34 5.58
C PRO A 244 -28.43 1.83 5.91
N SER A 245 -28.96 1.41 7.07
CA SER A 245 -30.22 1.93 7.62
C SER A 245 -30.24 3.47 7.62
N ASP A 246 -31.35 4.13 7.27
CA ASP A 246 -31.48 5.60 7.22
C ASP A 246 -31.46 6.29 8.60
N VAL A 247 -31.60 5.53 9.69
CA VAL A 247 -31.68 6.06 11.05
C VAL A 247 -30.40 5.76 11.82
N CYS A 248 -29.79 6.79 12.41
CA CYS A 248 -28.69 6.61 13.36
C CYS A 248 -29.19 5.82 14.58
N GLY A 249 -28.52 4.71 14.85
CA GLY A 249 -28.90 3.76 15.89
C GLY A 249 -27.67 3.09 16.50
N GLU A 250 -27.91 2.17 17.41
CA GLU A 250 -26.85 1.42 18.10
C GLU A 250 -25.99 0.65 17.10
N GLY A 251 -24.67 0.76 17.26
CA GLY A 251 -23.68 0.07 16.42
C GLY A 251 -23.46 0.69 15.03
N LEU A 252 -24.08 1.84 14.72
CA LEU A 252 -23.80 2.62 13.51
C LEU A 252 -22.84 3.77 13.82
N ALA A 253 -21.90 4.04 12.92
CA ALA A 253 -21.01 5.19 13.03
C ALA A 253 -21.75 6.46 12.52
N CYS A 254 -22.07 7.38 13.43
CA CYS A 254 -22.73 8.66 13.09
C CYS A 254 -21.99 9.84 13.70
N VAL A 255 -21.84 10.92 12.93
CA VAL A 255 -21.16 12.16 13.34
C VAL A 255 -21.83 13.39 12.73
N PRO A 256 -21.74 14.56 13.37
CA PRO A 256 -22.12 15.80 12.72
C PRO A 256 -21.17 16.13 11.56
N ALA A 257 -21.70 16.78 10.53
CA ALA A 257 -20.88 17.46 9.52
C ALA A 257 -19.98 18.53 10.14
N CYS A 258 -18.84 18.76 9.53
CA CYS A 258 -17.97 19.88 9.89
C CYS A 258 -18.37 21.17 9.18
N GLU A 259 -17.92 22.31 9.69
CA GLU A 259 -18.10 23.61 9.02
C GLU A 259 -17.18 23.76 7.78
N ALA A 260 -16.03 23.08 7.81
CA ALA A 260 -15.04 22.99 6.74
C ALA A 260 -14.69 21.51 6.46
N ASP A 261 -14.34 21.17 5.22
CA ASP A 261 -14.04 19.80 4.83
C ASP A 261 -12.73 19.31 5.48
N GLY A 262 -12.82 18.39 6.44
CA GLY A 262 -11.67 17.68 6.99
C GLY A 262 -10.67 18.54 7.79
N ASP A 263 -10.96 19.82 8.06
CA ASP A 263 -10.00 20.73 8.70
C ASP A 263 -9.82 20.40 10.20
N PRO A 264 -8.61 20.01 10.66
CA PRO A 264 -8.37 19.68 12.07
C PRO A 264 -8.56 20.85 13.04
N GLN A 265 -8.63 22.11 12.56
CA GLN A 265 -8.87 23.29 13.40
C GLN A 265 -10.36 23.52 13.67
N ASP A 266 -11.20 23.19 12.70
CA ASP A 266 -12.65 23.47 12.73
C ASP A 266 -13.50 22.21 12.98
N CYS A 267 -12.91 21.02 12.85
CA CYS A 267 -13.56 19.73 13.07
C CYS A 267 -13.22 19.11 14.43
N PRO A 268 -14.19 18.48 15.12
CA PRO A 268 -13.90 17.63 16.28
C PRO A 268 -13.09 16.39 15.85
N GLU A 269 -12.10 16.01 16.66
CA GLU A 269 -11.38 14.74 16.48
C GLU A 269 -12.30 13.56 16.82
N ILE A 270 -12.59 12.72 15.83
CA ILE A 270 -13.37 11.49 16.02
C ILE A 270 -12.42 10.31 16.01
N LYS A 271 -12.25 9.62 17.14
CA LYS A 271 -11.33 8.48 17.22
C LYS A 271 -11.77 7.32 16.33
N LEU A 272 -10.80 6.67 15.71
CA LEU A 272 -10.98 5.61 14.73
C LEU A 272 -9.92 4.53 14.94
N ARG A 273 -10.31 3.26 15.10
CA ARG A 273 -9.36 2.14 15.06
C ARG A 273 -10.04 0.82 14.66
N PRO A 274 -9.41 -0.02 13.83
CA PRO A 274 -9.84 -1.40 13.69
C PRO A 274 -9.60 -2.16 15.01
N LEU A 275 -10.31 -3.26 15.23
CA LEU A 275 -10.07 -4.14 16.39
C LEU A 275 -9.13 -5.27 15.98
N ILE A 276 -7.87 -5.15 16.37
CA ILE A 276 -6.80 -6.08 16.07
C ILE A 276 -6.20 -6.61 17.38
N SER A 277 -6.10 -7.94 17.48
CA SER A 277 -5.53 -8.61 18.65
C SER A 277 -4.00 -8.55 18.62
N SER A 278 -3.34 -8.57 19.77
CA SER A 278 -1.87 -8.45 19.85
C SER A 278 -1.11 -9.71 19.43
N ASP A 279 -1.79 -10.85 19.35
CA ASP A 279 -1.23 -12.13 18.90
C ASP A 279 -0.94 -12.16 17.39
N VAL A 280 -1.45 -11.19 16.63
CA VAL A 280 -1.15 -11.06 15.20
C VAL A 280 0.28 -10.61 14.93
N ALA A 281 0.99 -10.07 15.91
CA ALA A 281 2.38 -9.63 15.76
C ALA A 281 3.32 -10.81 16.06
N GLU A 282 3.54 -11.63 15.06
CA GLU A 282 4.33 -12.85 15.13
C GLU A 282 5.84 -12.54 15.10
N THR A 283 6.67 -13.56 15.38
CA THR A 283 8.12 -13.46 15.16
C THR A 283 8.39 -13.51 13.66
N ASP A 284 9.23 -12.61 13.16
CA ASP A 284 9.75 -12.69 11.79
C ASP A 284 10.86 -13.75 11.77
N ASP A 285 10.47 -15.02 11.59
CA ASP A 285 11.37 -16.16 11.66
C ASP A 285 12.49 -16.11 10.60
N VAL A 286 12.23 -15.51 9.44
CA VAL A 286 13.24 -15.33 8.37
C VAL A 286 14.30 -14.35 8.84
N ALA A 287 13.89 -13.17 9.31
CA ALA A 287 14.82 -12.18 9.84
C ALA A 287 15.51 -12.68 11.11
N ALA A 288 14.82 -13.43 11.97
CA ALA A 288 15.40 -14.00 13.16
C ALA A 288 16.49 -15.04 12.86
N ALA A 289 16.26 -15.90 11.86
CA ALA A 289 17.25 -16.85 11.38
C ALA A 289 18.45 -16.15 10.72
N ALA A 290 18.21 -15.09 9.94
CA ALA A 290 19.27 -14.34 9.27
C ALA A 290 20.12 -13.49 10.24
N GLU A 291 19.52 -12.89 11.26
CA GLU A 291 20.20 -11.98 12.17
C GLU A 291 20.67 -12.65 13.49
N GLY A 292 20.24 -13.88 13.76
CA GLY A 292 20.56 -14.59 14.99
C GLY A 292 19.95 -13.97 16.25
N ARG A 293 18.87 -13.21 16.12
CA ARG A 293 18.13 -12.57 17.23
C ARG A 293 16.64 -12.56 16.92
N ASN A 294 15.80 -12.70 17.95
CA ASN A 294 14.36 -12.59 17.76
C ASN A 294 13.99 -11.15 17.36
N VAL A 295 13.22 -11.04 16.29
CA VAL A 295 12.58 -9.81 15.83
C VAL A 295 11.11 -10.10 15.62
N THR A 296 10.26 -9.15 16.01
CA THR A 296 8.86 -9.20 15.65
C THR A 296 8.71 -8.68 14.22
N GLU A 297 7.67 -9.10 13.53
CA GLU A 297 7.32 -8.48 12.26
C GLU A 297 6.94 -6.99 12.43
N GLN A 298 7.10 -6.22 11.37
CA GLN A 298 6.65 -4.84 11.32
C GLN A 298 5.27 -4.80 10.69
N MET A 299 4.33 -4.15 11.37
CA MET A 299 2.96 -4.01 10.89
C MET A 299 2.51 -2.57 10.92
N TRP A 300 1.70 -2.18 9.96
CA TRP A 300 1.10 -0.85 9.89
C TRP A 300 -0.31 -0.90 9.35
N ILE A 301 -1.08 0.15 9.61
CA ILE A 301 -2.44 0.32 9.11
C ILE A 301 -2.47 1.55 8.22
N ASN A 302 -2.97 1.38 7.00
CA ASN A 302 -3.36 2.47 6.12
C ASN A 302 -4.86 2.75 6.28
N TYR A 303 -5.22 4.01 6.49
CA TYR A 303 -6.60 4.46 6.57
C TYR A 303 -6.98 5.20 5.29
N TYR A 304 -8.17 4.91 4.78
CA TYR A 304 -8.72 5.56 3.59
C TYR A 304 -10.14 6.05 3.82
N ALA A 305 -10.52 7.13 3.15
CA ALA A 305 -11.85 7.72 3.20
C ALA A 305 -12.31 8.16 1.80
N GLU A 306 -13.62 8.09 1.55
CA GLU A 306 -14.20 8.77 0.37
C GLU A 306 -14.13 10.29 0.48
N LYS A 307 -14.32 10.81 1.71
CA LYS A 307 -14.31 12.24 2.04
C LYS A 307 -13.88 12.45 3.49
N GLY A 308 -13.44 13.66 3.79
CA GLY A 308 -12.87 14.02 5.09
C GLY A 308 -11.38 13.70 5.15
N ASP A 309 -10.80 13.83 6.33
CA ASP A 309 -9.34 13.65 6.50
C ASP A 309 -9.01 12.89 7.79
N PHE A 310 -7.76 12.45 7.89
CA PHE A 310 -7.22 11.80 9.07
C PHE A 310 -6.09 12.62 9.67
N LYS A 311 -6.04 12.67 11.01
CA LYS A 311 -4.87 13.19 11.73
C LYS A 311 -3.58 12.47 11.34
N SER A 312 -3.70 11.18 11.02
CA SER A 312 -2.62 10.37 10.47
C SER A 312 -3.21 9.20 9.70
N ALA A 313 -2.98 9.19 8.39
CA ALA A 313 -3.45 8.14 7.48
C ALA A 313 -2.69 6.81 7.60
N VAL A 314 -1.51 6.82 8.25
CA VAL A 314 -0.67 5.62 8.43
C VAL A 314 -0.28 5.48 9.89
N ARG A 315 -0.56 4.34 10.50
CA ARG A 315 -0.26 4.07 11.91
C ARG A 315 0.55 2.80 12.08
N LEU A 316 1.60 2.87 12.91
CA LEU A 316 2.41 1.70 13.27
C LEU A 316 1.63 0.81 14.23
N LEU A 317 1.39 -0.44 13.82
CA LEU A 317 0.69 -1.46 14.60
C LEU A 317 1.66 -2.36 15.37
N ALA A 318 2.79 -2.73 14.77
CA ALA A 318 3.84 -3.49 15.42
C ALA A 318 5.22 -3.02 14.95
N ASP A 319 6.15 -2.91 15.90
CA ASP A 319 7.54 -2.55 15.68
C ASP A 319 8.44 -3.78 15.83
N ALA A 320 9.47 -3.90 14.98
CA ALA A 320 10.33 -5.08 14.98
C ALA A 320 11.09 -5.32 16.29
N GLN A 321 11.28 -4.29 17.10
CA GLN A 321 12.01 -4.38 18.37
C GLN A 321 11.08 -4.29 19.58
N LYS A 322 10.03 -3.46 19.51
CA LYS A 322 9.12 -3.21 20.63
C LYS A 322 7.89 -4.12 20.63
N GLY A 323 7.62 -4.81 19.53
CA GLY A 323 6.44 -5.63 19.34
C GLY A 323 5.18 -4.81 19.10
N PHE A 324 4.04 -5.34 19.53
CA PHE A 324 2.72 -4.75 19.32
C PHE A 324 2.59 -3.36 19.98
N ASN A 325 2.23 -2.36 19.19
CA ASN A 325 1.91 -1.01 19.64
C ASN A 325 0.41 -0.90 19.89
N THR A 326 -0.03 -0.55 21.09
CA THR A 326 -1.47 -0.37 21.39
C THR A 326 -2.06 0.95 20.90
N ASP A 327 -1.22 1.93 20.56
CA ASP A 327 -1.63 3.25 20.03
C ASP A 327 -1.62 3.27 18.49
N TYR A 328 -2.34 2.33 17.88
CA TYR A 328 -2.42 2.15 16.43
C TYR A 328 -3.67 2.79 15.78
N GLY A 329 -4.54 3.40 16.58
CA GLY A 329 -5.68 4.18 16.11
C GLY A 329 -5.28 5.54 15.52
N THR A 330 -6.24 6.23 14.92
CA THR A 330 -6.11 7.59 14.40
C THR A 330 -7.36 8.43 14.76
N SER A 331 -7.36 9.70 14.37
CA SER A 331 -8.55 10.56 14.44
C SER A 331 -9.02 10.88 13.03
N PHE A 332 -10.33 10.82 12.82
CA PHE A 332 -11.04 11.22 11.60
C PHE A 332 -11.67 12.60 11.78
N TYR A 333 -11.65 13.40 10.72
CA TYR A 333 -12.30 14.69 10.61
C TYR A 333 -13.36 14.61 9.52
N ALA A 334 -14.62 14.80 9.91
CA ALA A 334 -15.76 14.65 9.01
C ALA A 334 -15.73 15.70 7.87
N PRO A 335 -16.31 15.39 6.70
CA PRO A 335 -16.52 16.38 5.66
C PRO A 335 -17.62 17.38 6.05
N LYS A 336 -17.71 18.46 5.28
CA LYS A 336 -18.77 19.46 5.39
C LYS A 336 -20.09 18.99 4.81
N GLN A 337 -20.04 18.19 3.74
CA GLN A 337 -21.25 17.70 3.08
C GLN A 337 -21.84 16.52 3.88
N PRO A 338 -23.09 16.61 4.35
CA PRO A 338 -23.79 15.48 4.95
C PRO A 338 -23.97 14.34 3.93
N GLY A 339 -24.06 13.12 4.43
CA GLY A 339 -24.22 11.92 3.64
C GLY A 339 -23.51 10.72 4.25
N ASP A 340 -23.66 9.58 3.59
CA ASP A 340 -22.93 8.36 3.93
C ASP A 340 -21.57 8.40 3.25
N ILE A 341 -20.52 8.10 4.03
CA ILE A 341 -19.15 7.98 3.55
C ILE A 341 -18.56 6.64 3.99
N LYS A 342 -17.78 6.02 3.14
CA LYS A 342 -17.03 4.79 3.48
C LYS A 342 -15.65 5.15 4.02
N LEU A 343 -15.28 4.47 5.11
CA LEU A 343 -13.93 4.47 5.67
C LEU A 343 -13.37 3.05 5.63
N TRP A 344 -12.08 2.93 5.31
CA TRP A 344 -11.35 1.68 5.33
C TRP A 344 -10.17 1.74 6.26
N ALA A 345 -9.85 0.61 6.88
CA ALA A 345 -8.56 0.36 7.50
C ALA A 345 -7.96 -0.90 6.88
N VAL A 346 -6.74 -0.80 6.39
CA VAL A 346 -5.98 -1.90 5.77
C VAL A 346 -4.75 -2.16 6.62
N ALA A 347 -4.72 -3.29 7.31
CA ALA A 347 -3.56 -3.76 8.04
C ALA A 347 -2.61 -4.50 7.10
N HIS A 348 -1.32 -4.21 7.22
CA HIS A 348 -0.24 -4.83 6.47
C HIS A 348 0.84 -5.33 7.43
N ASP A 349 1.51 -6.41 7.04
CA ASP A 349 2.81 -6.79 7.60
C ASP A 349 3.92 -6.69 6.54
N ASN A 350 5.18 -6.63 6.99
CA ASN A 350 6.36 -6.56 6.13
C ASN A 350 6.68 -7.88 5.40
N ARG A 351 5.94 -8.94 5.67
CA ARG A 351 6.07 -10.29 5.10
C ARG A 351 4.97 -10.57 4.06
N GLY A 352 4.24 -9.53 3.67
CA GLY A 352 3.29 -9.53 2.57
C GLY A 352 1.87 -9.94 2.95
N GLY A 353 1.57 -10.15 4.23
CA GLY A 353 0.22 -10.37 4.70
C GLY A 353 -0.55 -9.06 4.78
N THR A 354 -1.86 -9.16 4.59
CA THR A 354 -2.77 -8.02 4.49
C THR A 354 -4.15 -8.44 4.94
N GLU A 355 -4.86 -7.55 5.63
CA GLU A 355 -6.28 -7.71 5.93
C GLU A 355 -6.96 -6.35 5.98
N TRP A 356 -8.25 -6.28 5.72
CA TRP A 356 -8.98 -5.02 5.71
C TRP A 356 -10.38 -5.10 6.30
N VAL A 357 -10.88 -3.92 6.67
CA VAL A 357 -12.23 -3.71 7.18
C VAL A 357 -12.78 -2.40 6.62
N ARG A 358 -14.08 -2.36 6.37
CA ARG A 358 -14.81 -1.14 5.99
C ARG A 358 -15.94 -0.85 6.96
N ILE A 359 -16.15 0.42 7.25
CA ILE A 359 -17.36 0.93 7.90
C ILE A 359 -17.98 2.02 7.03
N THR A 360 -19.30 2.15 7.09
CA THR A 360 -20.00 3.33 6.59
C THR A 360 -20.28 4.28 7.76
N VAL A 361 -19.86 5.53 7.62
CA VAL A 361 -20.11 6.61 8.56
C VAL A 361 -21.18 7.52 7.98
N ARG A 362 -22.22 7.81 8.77
CA ARG A 362 -23.20 8.82 8.43
C ARG A 362 -22.83 10.18 8.99
N VAL A 363 -22.67 11.14 8.09
CA VAL A 363 -22.44 12.55 8.39
C VAL A 363 -23.77 13.29 8.34
N GLN A 364 -24.15 13.97 9.43
CA GLN A 364 -25.46 14.63 9.60
C GLN A 364 -25.40 16.15 9.69
#